data_AF-A0A7X5HT35-F1
#
_entry.id   AF-A0A7X5HT35-F1
#
_cell.length_a   1.000
_cell.length_b   1.000
_cell.length_c   1.000
_cell.angle_alpha   90.00
_cell.angle_beta   90.00
_cell.angle_gamma   90.00
#
_symmetry.space_group_name_H-M   'P 1'
#
loop_
_entity.id
_entity.type
_entity.pdbx_description
1 polymer ?
#
loop_
_entity_poly.entity_id
_entity_poly.type
_entity_poly.pdbx_seq_one_letter_code
_entity_poly.pdbx_strand_id
1 'polypeptide(L)'
;MNEELLQDFFKKSPLAFSYQKAVLDGQGTPTDYLFLKVNDAFEDLTGLHSDDVVGNNHNTVFSAAEDFTPQWTLAYSQALQDSKPVILDQFHQQLGIWTTTTLFLIDAPFFACIYAPRQESLVAQEILDGLEGLESMMAPDFFRKRLEEEMERSDRFHDPLALAVLALDGLEGMQASWGTAVVREVLVQLAETTASLIRKYDILTLHGREQLELLMPKTSLPGAMAVAERVRSALDRIEHPVVGKVTATLVVSERTPGESLEDWMALLEEALESSLANGGNQVVQVAGVLPSALDAGLLEWRPFHASGNREIDGQHQELMRLARELLPLSDGADPQTLAVRIDSIVERLVEHFQTEEQALSDAGYPDLEKHAKIHKNLVGKAFQLKESYRNGAVGASAFASFLAKELILEHILKEDLLYFPAIQRKG
;
A
#
# COMPACT_ATOMS: atom_id res chain seq x y z
N MET A 1 -19.05 -2.75 -54.36
CA MET A 1 -19.11 -1.76 -53.26
C MET A 1 -18.70 -0.43 -53.87
N ASN A 2 -19.48 0.64 -53.71
CA ASN A 2 -19.16 1.94 -54.31
C ASN A 2 -17.91 2.51 -53.63
N GLU A 3 -16.88 2.89 -54.40
CA GLU A 3 -15.62 3.43 -53.87
C GLU A 3 -15.85 4.71 -53.05
N GLU A 4 -16.83 5.52 -53.48
CA GLU A 4 -17.28 6.73 -52.79
C GLU A 4 -17.86 6.43 -51.40
N LEU A 5 -18.59 5.32 -51.25
CA LEU A 5 -19.15 4.89 -49.96
C LEU A 5 -18.05 4.48 -48.97
N LEU A 6 -16.97 3.85 -49.45
CA LEU A 6 -15.84 3.44 -48.61
C LEU A 6 -14.99 4.63 -48.18
N GLN A 7 -14.80 5.60 -49.07
CA GLN A 7 -14.13 6.86 -48.72
C GLN A 7 -14.95 7.63 -47.68
N ASP A 8 -16.27 7.72 -47.87
CA ASP A 8 -17.17 8.34 -46.90
C ASP A 8 -17.17 7.60 -45.56
N PHE A 9 -17.17 6.27 -45.56
CA PHE A 9 -17.08 5.46 -44.35
C PHE A 9 -15.77 5.73 -43.60
N PHE A 10 -14.63 5.67 -44.30
CA PHE A 10 -13.33 5.90 -43.70
C PHE A 10 -13.24 7.31 -43.09
N LYS A 11 -13.65 8.33 -43.85
CA LYS A 11 -13.57 9.73 -43.42
C LYS A 11 -14.51 10.05 -42.26
N LYS A 12 -15.77 9.60 -42.33
CA LYS A 12 -16.82 9.94 -41.35
C LYS A 12 -16.90 8.97 -40.17
N SER A 13 -16.02 7.97 -40.10
CA SER A 13 -16.05 7.00 -39.01
C SER A 13 -15.69 7.68 -37.68
N PRO A 14 -16.40 7.37 -36.58
CA PRO A 14 -16.07 7.91 -35.26
C PRO A 14 -14.88 7.22 -34.60
N LEU A 15 -14.35 6.14 -35.21
CA LEU A 15 -13.14 5.47 -34.74
C LEU A 15 -11.93 6.03 -35.49
N ALA A 16 -10.80 6.15 -34.79
CA ALA A 16 -9.55 6.56 -35.39
C ALA A 16 -8.96 5.42 -36.25
N PHE A 17 -8.65 5.69 -37.51
CA PHE A 17 -8.06 4.73 -38.44
C PHE A 17 -6.76 5.26 -39.04
N SER A 18 -5.84 4.34 -39.29
CA SER A 18 -4.77 4.55 -40.26
C SER A 18 -4.70 3.39 -41.26
N TYR A 19 -4.28 3.72 -42.46
CA TYR A 19 -3.90 2.76 -43.50
C TYR A 19 -2.41 2.93 -43.77
N GLN A 20 -1.67 1.84 -43.66
CA GLN A 20 -0.21 1.87 -43.63
C GLN A 20 0.39 0.77 -44.50
N LYS A 21 1.67 0.94 -44.80
CA LYS A 21 2.49 -0.05 -45.51
C LYS A 21 3.68 -0.43 -44.65
N ALA A 22 3.89 -1.74 -44.47
CA ALA A 22 5.09 -2.22 -43.80
C ALA A 22 6.35 -2.00 -44.64
N VAL A 23 7.38 -1.42 -44.02
CA VAL A 23 8.73 -1.33 -44.55
C VAL A 23 9.46 -2.58 -44.08
N LEU A 24 9.78 -3.49 -45.00
CA LEU A 24 10.36 -4.79 -44.70
C LEU A 24 11.85 -4.83 -45.04
N ASP A 25 12.64 -5.56 -44.26
CA ASP A 25 14.01 -5.89 -44.58
C ASP A 25 14.13 -7.02 -45.63
N GLY A 26 15.37 -7.42 -45.95
CA GLY A 26 15.64 -8.49 -46.92
C GLY A 26 15.19 -9.90 -46.47
N GLN A 27 14.78 -10.07 -45.22
CA GLN A 27 14.20 -11.32 -44.69
C GLN A 27 12.68 -11.26 -44.55
N GLY A 28 12.05 -10.13 -44.90
CA GLY A 28 10.60 -9.92 -44.79
C GLY A 28 10.16 -9.48 -43.40
N THR A 29 11.09 -9.09 -42.52
CA THR A 29 10.79 -8.58 -41.18
C THR A 29 10.49 -7.08 -41.26
N PRO A 30 9.40 -6.59 -40.66
CA PRO A 30 9.11 -5.16 -40.63
C PRO A 30 10.12 -4.40 -39.77
N THR A 31 10.68 -3.33 -40.34
CA THR A 31 11.65 -2.43 -39.71
C THR A 31 11.08 -1.04 -39.42
N ASP A 32 9.97 -0.68 -40.08
CA ASP A 32 9.24 0.59 -39.88
C ASP A 32 7.88 0.50 -40.58
N TYR A 33 6.98 1.47 -40.35
CA TYR A 33 5.68 1.58 -41.03
C TYR A 33 5.48 2.94 -41.70
N LEU A 34 5.05 2.94 -42.96
CA LEU A 34 4.74 4.15 -43.72
C LEU A 34 3.24 4.46 -43.64
N PHE A 35 2.88 5.65 -43.16
CA PHE A 35 1.50 6.13 -43.15
C PHE A 35 1.05 6.52 -44.56
N LEU A 36 -0.03 5.90 -45.04
CA LEU A 36 -0.60 6.18 -46.36
C LEU A 36 -1.89 7.01 -46.28
N LYS A 37 -2.72 6.77 -45.25
CA LYS A 37 -3.92 7.55 -44.94
C LYS A 37 -4.21 7.52 -43.45
N VAL A 38 -4.83 8.57 -42.95
CA VAL A 38 -5.49 8.67 -41.64
C VAL A 38 -6.84 9.36 -41.83
N ASN A 39 -7.78 9.19 -40.90
CA ASN A 39 -9.07 9.87 -40.93
C ASN A 39 -9.19 10.98 -39.87
N ASP A 40 -10.25 11.79 -39.97
CA ASP A 40 -10.49 12.93 -39.07
C ASP A 40 -10.47 12.50 -37.58
N ALA A 41 -11.04 11.34 -37.23
CA ALA A 41 -11.01 10.82 -35.86
C ALA A 41 -9.61 10.45 -35.34
N PHE A 42 -8.67 10.11 -36.23
CA PHE A 42 -7.26 9.92 -35.85
C PHE A 42 -6.61 11.26 -35.50
N GLU A 43 -6.89 12.31 -36.27
CA GLU A 43 -6.41 13.66 -35.93
C GLU A 43 -6.99 14.13 -34.61
N ASP A 44 -8.30 13.93 -34.39
CA ASP A 44 -8.96 14.30 -33.14
C ASP A 44 -8.37 13.57 -31.92
N LEU A 45 -8.02 12.28 -32.08
CA LEU A 45 -7.45 11.47 -31.00
C LEU A 45 -5.99 11.84 -30.70
N THR A 46 -5.18 12.07 -31.74
CA THR A 46 -3.72 12.21 -31.61
C THR A 46 -3.25 13.66 -31.60
N GLY A 47 -4.07 14.60 -32.07
CA GLY A 47 -3.65 15.98 -32.33
C GLY A 47 -2.69 16.14 -33.51
N LEU A 48 -2.38 15.05 -34.24
CA LEU A 48 -1.49 15.07 -35.41
C LEU A 48 -2.32 15.26 -36.69
N HIS A 49 -2.01 16.28 -37.48
CA HIS A 49 -2.70 16.54 -38.74
C HIS A 49 -2.23 15.59 -39.85
N SER A 50 -3.14 15.20 -40.76
CA SER A 50 -2.83 14.27 -41.84
C SER A 50 -1.68 14.73 -42.73
N ASP A 51 -1.51 16.05 -42.90
CA ASP A 51 -0.46 16.65 -43.72
C ASP A 51 0.96 16.40 -43.14
N ASP A 52 1.06 16.21 -41.82
CA ASP A 52 2.31 15.93 -41.12
C ASP A 52 2.55 14.42 -40.95
N VAL A 53 1.50 13.61 -41.06
CA VAL A 53 1.54 12.16 -40.84
C VAL A 53 1.70 11.38 -42.14
N VAL A 54 0.86 11.70 -43.14
CA VAL A 54 0.78 10.91 -44.38
C VAL A 54 2.04 11.09 -45.22
N GLY A 55 2.63 9.98 -45.64
CA GLY A 55 3.88 9.94 -46.39
C GLY A 55 5.13 9.85 -45.51
N ASN A 56 4.98 9.90 -44.18
CA ASN A 56 6.07 9.75 -43.24
C ASN A 56 6.06 8.36 -42.58
N ASN A 57 7.23 7.93 -42.13
CA ASN A 57 7.40 6.69 -41.38
C ASN A 57 7.00 6.86 -39.92
N HIS A 58 6.64 5.76 -39.24
CA HIS A 58 6.25 5.73 -37.85
C HIS A 58 7.29 6.39 -36.93
N ASN A 59 8.57 6.04 -37.10
CA ASN A 59 9.66 6.67 -36.33
C ASN A 59 9.80 8.18 -36.57
N THR A 60 9.33 8.68 -37.72
CA THR A 60 9.34 10.12 -38.03
C THR A 60 8.14 10.83 -37.40
N VAL A 61 6.97 10.18 -37.43
CA VAL A 61 5.72 10.73 -36.89
C VAL A 61 5.73 10.75 -35.36
N PHE A 62 6.27 9.72 -34.71
CA PHE A 62 6.24 9.52 -33.25
C PHE A 62 7.59 9.77 -32.55
N SER A 63 8.57 10.34 -33.25
CA SER A 63 9.96 10.55 -32.82
C SER A 63 10.76 9.27 -32.54
N ALA A 64 12.09 9.35 -32.62
CA ALA A 64 12.99 8.23 -32.27
C ALA A 64 13.02 7.90 -30.76
N ALA A 65 12.38 8.70 -29.90
CA ALA A 65 12.23 8.34 -28.48
C ALA A 65 11.15 7.26 -28.28
N GLU A 66 10.22 7.13 -29.23
CA GLU A 66 9.27 6.02 -29.36
C GLU A 66 9.76 5.04 -30.43
N ASP A 67 11.02 4.60 -30.32
CA ASP A 67 11.66 3.63 -31.24
C ASP A 67 10.67 2.58 -31.72
N PHE A 68 10.65 2.27 -33.03
CA PHE A 68 9.86 1.18 -33.59
C PHE A 68 10.11 -0.10 -32.79
N THR A 69 9.22 -0.36 -31.85
CA THR A 69 9.46 -1.29 -30.76
C THR A 69 9.33 -2.72 -31.27
N PRO A 70 10.01 -3.70 -30.64
CA PRO A 70 9.87 -5.10 -31.01
C PRO A 70 8.41 -5.59 -31.04
N GLN A 71 7.52 -4.98 -30.24
CA GLN A 71 6.08 -5.26 -30.25
C GLN A 71 5.42 -4.98 -31.60
N TRP A 72 5.81 -3.91 -32.30
CA TRP A 72 5.25 -3.60 -33.62
C TRP A 72 5.72 -4.63 -34.64
N THR A 73 7.01 -5.00 -34.60
CA THR A 73 7.55 -6.07 -35.45
C THR A 73 6.82 -7.39 -35.24
N LEU A 74 6.62 -7.77 -33.98
CA LEU A 74 5.93 -9.00 -33.59
C LEU A 74 4.47 -8.97 -34.00
N ALA A 75 3.76 -7.85 -33.78
CA ALA A 75 2.34 -7.73 -34.07
C ALA A 75 2.04 -7.91 -35.57
N TYR A 76 2.81 -7.26 -36.45
CA TYR A 76 2.63 -7.43 -37.89
C TYR A 76 3.03 -8.84 -38.35
N SER A 77 4.12 -9.39 -37.82
CA SER A 77 4.57 -10.76 -38.15
C SER A 77 3.50 -11.79 -37.76
N GLN A 78 2.89 -11.61 -36.60
CA GLN A 78 1.80 -12.47 -36.12
C GLN A 78 0.53 -12.29 -36.97
N ALA A 79 0.15 -11.05 -37.31
CA ALA A 79 -0.99 -10.80 -38.18
C ALA A 79 -0.81 -11.46 -39.56
N LEU A 80 0.42 -11.49 -40.08
CA LEU A 80 0.80 -12.17 -41.32
C LEU A 80 0.73 -13.69 -41.21
N GLN A 81 1.23 -14.25 -40.11
CA GLN A 81 1.24 -15.70 -39.89
C GLN A 81 -0.17 -16.25 -39.64
N ASP A 82 -0.96 -15.59 -38.80
CA ASP A 82 -2.24 -16.10 -38.31
C ASP A 82 -3.43 -15.65 -39.15
N SER A 83 -3.24 -14.67 -40.04
CA SER A 83 -4.30 -14.01 -40.82
C SER A 83 -5.44 -13.48 -39.93
N LYS A 84 -5.08 -12.98 -38.74
CA LYS A 84 -6.00 -12.43 -37.75
C LYS A 84 -5.56 -11.04 -37.30
N PRO A 85 -6.49 -10.19 -36.82
CA PRO A 85 -6.13 -8.96 -36.16
C PRO A 85 -5.29 -9.23 -34.90
N VAL A 86 -4.32 -8.35 -34.65
CA VAL A 86 -3.52 -8.32 -33.43
C VAL A 86 -3.86 -7.04 -32.67
N ILE A 87 -4.03 -7.18 -31.36
CA ILE A 87 -4.32 -6.05 -30.47
C ILE A 87 -3.05 -5.77 -29.67
N LEU A 88 -2.64 -4.51 -29.63
CA LEU A 88 -1.52 -4.03 -28.83
C LEU A 88 -1.92 -2.75 -28.09
N ASP A 89 -1.56 -2.69 -26.82
CA ASP A 89 -1.68 -1.46 -26.04
C ASP A 89 -0.36 -0.72 -26.09
N GLN A 90 -0.41 0.59 -26.32
CA GLN A 90 0.78 1.44 -26.38
C GLN A 90 0.50 2.81 -25.77
N PHE A 91 1.46 3.28 -24.97
CA PHE A 91 1.58 4.67 -24.59
C PHE A 91 2.36 5.45 -25.66
N HIS A 92 1.77 6.54 -26.14
CA HIS A 92 2.41 7.46 -27.07
C HIS A 92 3.01 8.60 -26.24
N GLN A 93 4.32 8.54 -25.97
CA GLN A 93 5.04 9.47 -25.11
C GLN A 93 4.92 10.94 -25.57
N GLN A 94 4.96 11.19 -26.88
CA GLN A 94 4.80 12.52 -27.45
C GLN A 94 3.38 13.07 -27.29
N LEU A 95 2.39 12.18 -27.32
CA LEU A 95 0.98 12.54 -27.28
C LEU A 95 0.41 12.54 -25.85
N GLY A 96 1.08 11.87 -24.92
CA GLY A 96 0.62 11.71 -23.54
C GLY A 96 -0.65 10.86 -23.41
N ILE A 97 -0.89 9.93 -24.35
CA ILE A 97 -2.12 9.11 -24.37
C ILE A 97 -1.82 7.61 -24.46
N TRP A 98 -2.63 6.81 -23.77
CA TRP A 98 -2.71 5.37 -23.98
C TRP A 98 -3.72 5.03 -25.06
N THR A 99 -3.33 4.15 -25.97
CA THR A 99 -4.21 3.64 -27.02
C THR A 99 -4.17 2.12 -27.06
N THR A 100 -5.35 1.52 -27.23
CA THR A 100 -5.48 0.14 -27.71
C THR A 100 -5.54 0.19 -29.22
N THR A 101 -4.53 -0.38 -29.88
CA THR A 101 -4.44 -0.44 -31.33
C THR A 101 -4.76 -1.84 -31.83
N THR A 102 -5.76 -1.97 -32.69
CA THR A 102 -6.05 -3.20 -33.43
C THR A 102 -5.43 -3.12 -34.82
N LEU A 103 -4.37 -3.89 -35.06
CA LEU A 103 -3.70 -4.04 -36.36
C LEU A 103 -4.29 -5.22 -37.12
N PHE A 104 -4.63 -5.04 -38.40
CA PHE A 104 -5.09 -6.14 -39.26
C PHE A 104 -4.65 -5.94 -40.71
N LEU A 105 -4.33 -7.05 -41.38
CA LEU A 105 -3.88 -7.02 -42.77
C LEU A 105 -5.03 -6.75 -43.73
N ILE A 106 -4.76 -5.92 -44.75
CA ILE A 106 -5.65 -5.72 -45.90
C ILE A 106 -5.18 -6.58 -47.06
N ASP A 107 -3.94 -6.36 -47.48
CA ASP A 107 -3.23 -7.14 -48.50
C ASP A 107 -1.73 -6.87 -48.32
N ALA A 108 -0.94 -7.85 -47.87
CA ALA A 108 0.43 -7.60 -47.47
C ALA A 108 1.27 -6.96 -48.62
N PRO A 109 2.09 -5.93 -48.36
CA PRO A 109 2.50 -5.43 -47.06
C PRO A 109 1.60 -4.34 -46.45
N PHE A 110 0.37 -4.20 -46.94
CA PHE A 110 -0.57 -3.18 -46.51
C PHE A 110 -1.48 -3.68 -45.39
N PHE A 111 -1.66 -2.83 -44.39
CA PHE A 111 -2.44 -3.12 -43.20
C PHE A 111 -3.16 -1.85 -42.73
N ALA A 112 -4.13 -2.03 -41.84
CA ALA A 112 -4.83 -0.93 -41.20
C ALA A 112 -4.77 -1.08 -39.69
N CYS A 113 -4.82 0.05 -39.00
CA CYS A 113 -4.93 0.12 -37.55
C CYS A 113 -6.22 0.85 -37.16
N ILE A 114 -6.89 0.33 -36.15
CA ILE A 114 -7.94 1.04 -35.40
C ILE A 114 -7.36 1.44 -34.07
N TYR A 115 -7.45 2.72 -33.72
CA TYR A 115 -7.00 3.24 -32.43
C TYR A 115 -8.22 3.56 -31.58
N ALA A 116 -8.21 3.08 -30.34
CA ALA A 116 -9.16 3.49 -29.32
C ALA A 116 -8.38 4.06 -28.13
N PRO A 117 -8.82 5.16 -27.51
CA PRO A 117 -8.27 5.57 -26.23
C PRO A 117 -8.49 4.42 -25.24
N ARG A 118 -7.45 4.05 -24.50
CA ARG A 118 -7.60 3.08 -23.42
C ARG A 118 -8.51 3.71 -22.38
N GLN A 119 -9.64 3.07 -22.06
CA GLN A 119 -10.40 3.45 -20.88
C GLN A 119 -9.62 2.97 -19.66
N GLU A 120 -8.75 3.84 -19.16
CA GLU A 120 -8.14 3.64 -17.85
C GLU A 120 -9.23 3.60 -16.80
N SER A 121 -9.14 2.62 -15.89
CA SER A 121 -9.97 2.69 -14.69
C SER A 121 -9.63 3.96 -13.92
N LEU A 122 -10.60 4.57 -13.23
CA LEU A 122 -10.33 5.74 -12.37
C LEU A 122 -9.15 5.50 -11.41
N VAL A 123 -8.98 4.25 -10.99
CA VAL A 123 -7.87 3.79 -10.13
C VAL A 123 -6.52 3.83 -10.87
N ALA A 124 -6.48 3.39 -12.12
CA ALA A 124 -5.27 3.49 -12.96
C ALA A 124 -4.90 4.96 -13.22
N GLN A 125 -5.91 5.80 -13.44
CA GLN A 125 -5.75 7.23 -13.66
C GLN A 125 -5.22 7.95 -12.41
N GLU A 126 -5.78 7.67 -11.23
CA GLU A 126 -5.27 8.19 -9.94
C GLU A 126 -3.82 7.73 -9.65
N ILE A 127 -3.47 6.51 -10.05
CA ILE A 127 -2.13 5.95 -9.87
C ILE A 127 -1.14 6.55 -10.88
N LEU A 128 -1.55 6.73 -12.13
CA LEU A 128 -0.78 7.46 -13.14
C LEU A 128 -0.57 8.91 -12.69
N ASP A 129 -1.61 9.62 -12.26
CA ASP A 129 -1.52 10.98 -11.72
C ASP A 129 -0.58 11.05 -10.51
N GLY A 130 -0.62 10.06 -9.60
CA GLY A 130 0.32 9.95 -8.48
C GLY A 130 1.78 9.70 -8.90
N LEU A 131 1.98 9.02 -10.03
CA LEU A 131 3.31 8.76 -10.62
C LEU A 131 3.84 9.94 -11.46
N GLU A 132 2.95 10.73 -12.06
CA GLU A 132 3.26 11.97 -12.82
C GLU A 132 3.40 13.20 -11.92
N GLY A 133 2.73 13.21 -10.76
CA GLY A 133 2.68 14.29 -9.78
C GLY A 133 3.99 14.53 -9.02
N LEU A 134 5.02 14.99 -9.73
CA LEU A 134 6.23 15.56 -9.14
C LEU A 134 6.16 17.08 -8.90
N GLU A 135 5.03 17.72 -9.23
CA GLU A 135 4.80 19.16 -8.97
C GLU A 135 3.59 19.48 -8.09
N SER A 136 2.80 18.49 -7.63
CA SER A 136 1.68 18.73 -6.72
C SER A 136 1.74 17.84 -5.48
N MET A 137 2.23 18.43 -4.37
CA MET A 137 1.87 18.02 -3.02
C MET A 137 0.33 18.02 -2.93
N MET A 138 -0.35 16.86 -2.87
CA MET A 138 -1.74 16.74 -2.34
C MET A 138 -2.35 15.32 -2.28
N ALA A 139 -1.75 14.27 -2.84
CA ALA A 139 -2.36 12.92 -2.86
C ALA A 139 -2.20 12.05 -1.57
N PRO A 140 -1.07 12.06 -0.84
CA PRO A 140 -0.88 11.18 0.33
C PRO A 140 -1.87 11.42 1.48
N ASP A 141 -2.36 12.66 1.64
CA ASP A 141 -3.24 13.04 2.76
C ASP A 141 -4.63 12.42 2.67
N PHE A 142 -5.14 12.12 1.47
CA PHE A 142 -6.50 11.60 1.30
C PHE A 142 -6.61 10.14 1.73
N PHE A 143 -5.69 9.28 1.28
CA PHE A 143 -5.69 7.87 1.67
C PHE A 143 -5.44 7.73 3.17
N ARG A 144 -4.46 8.46 3.70
CA ARG A 144 -4.14 8.44 5.14
C ARG A 144 -5.35 8.83 5.98
N LYS A 145 -6.03 9.93 5.62
CA LYS A 145 -7.26 10.35 6.29
C LYS A 145 -8.35 9.29 6.20
N ARG A 146 -8.55 8.69 5.02
CA ARG A 146 -9.57 7.66 4.81
C ARG A 146 -9.28 6.39 5.62
N LEU A 147 -8.01 6.05 5.76
CA LEU A 147 -7.54 4.93 6.56
C LEU A 147 -7.77 5.21 8.05
N GLU A 148 -7.39 6.39 8.55
CA GLU A 148 -7.68 6.82 9.93
C GLU A 148 -9.19 6.80 10.25
N GLU A 149 -10.03 7.27 9.32
CA GLU A 149 -11.50 7.20 9.45
C GLU A 149 -12.03 5.76 9.54
N GLU A 150 -11.49 4.83 8.76
CA GLU A 150 -11.90 3.41 8.83
C GLU A 150 -11.33 2.71 10.08
N MET A 151 -10.16 3.11 10.59
CA MET A 151 -9.64 2.66 11.89
C MET A 151 -10.59 3.07 13.03
N GLU A 152 -10.99 4.34 13.08
CA GLU A 152 -11.94 4.82 14.10
C GLU A 152 -13.30 4.08 14.02
N ARG A 153 -13.78 3.81 12.80
CA ARG A 153 -15.01 3.03 12.58
C ARG A 153 -14.84 1.59 13.06
N SER A 154 -13.74 0.95 12.70
CA SER A 154 -13.42 -0.42 13.14
C SER A 154 -13.37 -0.51 14.67
N ASP A 155 -12.68 0.42 15.33
CA ASP A 155 -12.59 0.46 16.79
C ASP A 155 -13.96 0.69 17.44
N ARG A 156 -14.80 1.54 16.85
CA ARG A 156 -16.14 1.87 17.37
C ARG A 156 -17.14 0.73 17.23
N PHE A 157 -17.11 0.02 16.09
CA PHE A 157 -18.11 -0.99 15.75
C PHE A 157 -17.62 -2.42 15.96
N HIS A 158 -16.36 -2.61 16.33
CA HIS A 158 -15.69 -3.91 16.41
C HIS A 158 -15.77 -4.70 15.09
N ASP A 159 -15.77 -3.98 13.97
CA ASP A 159 -15.72 -4.57 12.64
C ASP A 159 -14.25 -4.88 12.27
N PRO A 160 -13.96 -6.02 11.63
CA PRO A 160 -12.58 -6.34 11.22
C PRO A 160 -12.11 -5.38 10.13
N LEU A 161 -10.83 -5.01 10.16
CA LEU A 161 -10.21 -4.12 9.18
C LEU A 161 -8.88 -4.72 8.77
N ALA A 162 -8.68 -4.92 7.48
CA ALA A 162 -7.44 -5.47 6.96
C ALA A 162 -6.77 -4.50 5.98
N LEU A 163 -5.45 -4.55 5.94
CA LEU A 163 -4.60 -3.84 5.00
C LEU A 163 -3.66 -4.85 4.36
N ALA A 164 -3.47 -4.71 3.05
CA ALA A 164 -2.43 -5.41 2.32
C ALA A 164 -1.49 -4.41 1.64
N VAL A 165 -0.18 -4.62 1.78
CA VAL A 165 0.85 -3.87 1.05
C VAL A 165 1.42 -4.80 -0.02
N LEU A 166 1.43 -4.34 -1.26
CA LEU A 166 1.92 -5.06 -2.43
C LEU A 166 3.12 -4.32 -3.01
N ALA A 167 4.20 -5.06 -3.30
CA ALA A 167 5.32 -4.55 -4.08
C ALA A 167 5.62 -5.46 -5.28
N LEU A 168 6.10 -4.83 -6.36
CA LEU A 168 6.65 -5.50 -7.53
C LEU A 168 7.96 -6.21 -7.17
N ASP A 169 8.07 -7.51 -7.50
CA ASP A 169 9.30 -8.25 -7.22
C ASP A 169 10.42 -7.80 -8.16
N GLY A 170 11.62 -7.58 -7.61
CA GLY A 170 12.80 -7.22 -8.40
C GLY A 170 12.76 -5.81 -9.01
N LEU A 171 11.98 -4.89 -8.42
CA LEU A 171 11.80 -3.52 -8.90
C LEU A 171 13.13 -2.82 -9.22
N GLU A 172 14.11 -2.82 -8.32
CA GLU A 172 15.41 -2.17 -8.54
C GLU A 172 16.14 -2.72 -9.77
N GLY A 173 16.15 -4.04 -9.93
CA GLY A 173 16.77 -4.73 -11.06
C GLY A 173 16.05 -4.46 -12.38
N MET A 174 14.72 -4.40 -12.34
CA MET A 174 13.88 -4.04 -13.47
C MET A 174 14.12 -2.58 -13.88
N GLN A 175 14.15 -1.66 -12.93
CA GLN A 175 14.45 -0.25 -13.18
C GLN A 175 15.85 -0.07 -13.79
N ALA A 176 16.84 -0.80 -13.27
CA ALA A 176 18.20 -0.75 -13.79
C ALA A 176 18.31 -1.30 -15.23
N SER A 177 17.48 -2.29 -15.59
CA SER A 177 17.53 -2.96 -16.90
C SER A 177 16.69 -2.24 -17.96
N TRP A 178 15.54 -1.68 -17.58
CA TRP A 178 14.50 -1.21 -18.51
C TRP A 178 14.07 0.24 -18.29
N GLY A 179 14.56 0.89 -17.23
CA GLY A 179 14.25 2.28 -16.90
C GLY A 179 12.92 2.49 -16.19
N THR A 180 12.77 3.67 -15.58
CA THR A 180 11.61 4.04 -14.76
C THR A 180 10.29 4.05 -15.53
N ALA A 181 10.31 4.38 -16.83
CA ALA A 181 9.10 4.41 -17.65
C ALA A 181 8.45 3.02 -17.78
N VAL A 182 9.26 1.97 -17.98
CA VAL A 182 8.77 0.58 -18.07
C VAL A 182 8.30 0.08 -16.71
N VAL A 183 9.01 0.41 -15.63
CA VAL A 183 8.55 0.07 -14.27
C VAL A 183 7.19 0.72 -13.97
N ARG A 184 7.00 1.96 -14.40
CA ARG A 184 5.73 2.67 -14.25
C ARG A 184 4.59 1.94 -14.96
N GLU A 185 4.81 1.50 -16.20
CA GLU A 185 3.84 0.70 -16.97
C GLU A 185 3.46 -0.59 -16.23
N VAL A 186 4.45 -1.30 -15.70
CA VAL A 186 4.22 -2.53 -14.93
C VAL A 186 3.41 -2.24 -13.66
N LEU A 187 3.71 -1.17 -12.93
CA LEU A 187 2.95 -0.76 -11.73
C LEU A 187 1.48 -0.43 -12.06
N VAL A 188 1.22 0.23 -13.19
CA VAL A 188 -0.14 0.50 -13.66
C VAL A 188 -0.88 -0.79 -13.98
N GLN A 189 -0.23 -1.74 -14.64
CA GLN A 189 -0.83 -3.05 -14.92
C GLN A 189 -1.13 -3.84 -13.63
N LEU A 190 -0.23 -3.76 -12.64
CA LEU A 190 -0.44 -4.32 -11.30
C LEU A 190 -1.68 -3.72 -10.64
N ALA A 191 -1.81 -2.40 -10.70
CA ALA A 191 -2.92 -1.67 -10.13
C ALA A 191 -4.26 -2.00 -10.79
N GLU A 192 -4.33 -1.98 -12.11
CA GLU A 192 -5.54 -2.32 -12.87
C GLU A 192 -6.00 -3.75 -12.58
N THR A 193 -5.05 -4.69 -12.57
CA THR A 193 -5.33 -6.09 -12.26
C THR A 193 -5.88 -6.22 -10.84
N THR A 194 -5.25 -5.55 -9.87
CA THR A 194 -5.70 -5.55 -8.46
C THR A 194 -7.09 -4.92 -8.34
N ALA A 195 -7.32 -3.76 -8.95
CA ALA A 195 -8.59 -3.03 -8.93
C ALA A 195 -9.75 -3.88 -9.49
N SER A 196 -9.49 -4.70 -10.52
CA SER A 196 -10.50 -5.59 -11.11
C SER A 196 -10.92 -6.76 -10.21
N LEU A 197 -10.14 -7.06 -9.16
CA LEU A 197 -10.31 -8.23 -8.29
C LEU A 197 -10.83 -7.90 -6.89
N ILE A 198 -10.90 -6.62 -6.55
CA ILE A 198 -11.34 -6.11 -5.24
C ILE A 198 -12.78 -5.59 -5.31
N ARG A 199 -13.40 -5.39 -4.15
CA ARG A 199 -14.78 -4.87 -4.06
C ARG A 199 -14.77 -3.36 -4.20
N LYS A 200 -15.92 -2.80 -4.59
CA LYS A 200 -16.12 -1.34 -4.66
C LYS A 200 -15.86 -0.60 -3.33
N TYR A 201 -15.98 -1.29 -2.19
CA TYR A 201 -15.75 -0.71 -0.86
C TYR A 201 -14.28 -0.82 -0.41
N ASP A 202 -13.49 -1.64 -1.09
CA ASP A 202 -12.05 -1.74 -0.86
C ASP A 202 -11.38 -0.51 -1.52
N ILE A 203 -10.28 -0.04 -0.94
CA ILE A 203 -9.58 1.15 -1.41
C ILE A 203 -8.17 0.73 -1.81
N LEU A 204 -7.77 1.05 -3.03
CA LEU A 204 -6.43 0.82 -3.55
C LEU A 204 -5.74 2.17 -3.76
N THR A 205 -4.50 2.31 -3.31
CA THR A 205 -3.67 3.49 -3.56
C THR A 205 -2.24 3.10 -3.89
N LEU A 206 -1.48 4.05 -4.42
CA LEU A 206 -0.03 3.94 -4.55
C LEU A 206 0.67 4.70 -3.41
N HIS A 207 1.50 4.00 -2.65
CA HIS A 207 2.37 4.52 -1.62
C HIS A 207 3.80 4.66 -2.14
N GLY A 208 4.45 5.79 -1.83
CA GLY A 208 5.89 5.96 -2.05
C GLY A 208 6.36 5.82 -3.50
N ARG A 209 5.43 5.81 -4.48
CA ARG A 209 5.64 5.62 -5.93
C ARG A 209 5.96 4.21 -6.41
N GLU A 210 6.06 3.24 -5.50
CA GLU A 210 6.57 1.91 -5.84
C GLU A 210 5.76 0.75 -5.22
N GLN A 211 4.86 1.07 -4.29
CA GLN A 211 4.10 0.08 -3.52
C GLN A 211 2.62 0.39 -3.62
N LEU A 212 1.78 -0.64 -3.77
CA LEU A 212 0.33 -0.47 -3.70
C LEU A 212 -0.18 -0.85 -2.30
N GLU A 213 -1.09 -0.06 -1.76
CA GLU A 213 -1.77 -0.34 -0.49
C GLU A 213 -3.25 -0.61 -0.75
N LEU A 214 -3.74 -1.73 -0.24
CA LEU A 214 -5.12 -2.20 -0.37
C LEU A 214 -5.79 -2.26 1.00
N LEU A 215 -6.62 -1.27 1.30
CA LEU A 215 -7.44 -1.22 2.50
C LEU A 215 -8.76 -1.97 2.26
N MET A 216 -9.07 -2.94 3.12
CA MET A 216 -10.25 -3.81 3.03
C MET A 216 -11.08 -3.69 4.32
N PRO A 217 -12.01 -2.72 4.40
CA PRO A 217 -12.80 -2.57 5.61
C PRO A 217 -13.88 -3.66 5.73
N LYS A 218 -14.22 -4.01 6.97
CA LYS A 218 -15.12 -5.14 7.32
C LYS A 218 -14.64 -6.48 6.77
N THR A 219 -13.33 -6.68 6.73
CA THR A 219 -12.69 -7.89 6.21
C THR A 219 -11.73 -8.45 7.24
N SER A 220 -11.96 -9.69 7.66
CA SER A 220 -11.06 -10.43 8.56
C SER A 220 -9.84 -10.96 7.82
N LEU A 221 -8.80 -11.35 8.55
CA LEU A 221 -7.56 -11.88 8.01
C LEU A 221 -7.76 -13.02 7.01
N PRO A 222 -8.59 -14.07 7.28
CA PRO A 222 -8.83 -15.12 6.28
C PRO A 222 -9.45 -14.60 4.98
N GLY A 223 -10.32 -13.60 5.08
CA GLY A 223 -10.93 -12.95 3.92
C GLY A 223 -9.92 -12.13 3.12
N ALA A 224 -9.10 -11.35 3.82
CA ALA A 224 -8.04 -10.54 3.23
C ALA A 224 -6.97 -11.41 2.54
N MET A 225 -6.55 -12.50 3.19
CA MET A 225 -5.62 -13.48 2.62
C MET A 225 -6.17 -14.12 1.34
N ALA A 226 -7.46 -14.44 1.29
CA ALA A 226 -8.09 -14.96 0.08
C ALA A 226 -8.14 -13.94 -1.07
N VAL A 227 -8.30 -12.65 -0.77
CA VAL A 227 -8.20 -11.57 -1.76
C VAL A 227 -6.76 -11.43 -2.25
N ALA A 228 -5.80 -11.36 -1.33
CA ALA A 228 -4.39 -11.22 -1.65
C ALA A 228 -3.85 -12.38 -2.50
N GLU A 229 -4.20 -13.63 -2.18
CA GLU A 229 -3.78 -14.78 -2.98
C GLU A 229 -4.42 -14.79 -4.37
N ARG A 230 -5.67 -14.31 -4.48
CA ARG A 230 -6.33 -14.11 -5.78
C ARG A 230 -5.61 -13.06 -6.61
N VAL A 231 -5.21 -11.94 -6.00
CA VAL A 231 -4.41 -10.89 -6.66
C VAL A 231 -3.06 -11.45 -7.09
N ARG A 232 -2.28 -12.05 -6.19
CA ARG A 232 -0.97 -12.66 -6.51
C ARG A 232 -1.06 -13.65 -7.66
N SER A 233 -2.06 -14.54 -7.62
CA SER A 233 -2.28 -15.55 -8.66
C SER A 233 -2.67 -14.96 -10.02
N ALA A 234 -3.34 -13.81 -10.04
CA ALA A 234 -3.65 -13.10 -11.28
C ALA A 234 -2.42 -12.38 -11.84
N LEU A 235 -1.62 -11.74 -10.97
CA LEU A 235 -0.38 -11.06 -11.34
C LEU A 235 0.67 -12.05 -11.86
N ASP A 236 0.82 -13.24 -11.26
CA ASP A 236 1.78 -14.28 -11.70
C ASP A 236 1.48 -14.83 -13.11
N ARG A 237 0.31 -14.53 -13.67
CA ARG A 237 -0.09 -14.87 -15.06
C ARG A 237 0.19 -13.75 -16.06
N ILE A 238 0.63 -12.58 -15.59
CA ILE A 238 0.96 -11.46 -16.45
C ILE A 238 2.30 -11.75 -17.12
N GLU A 239 2.28 -11.71 -18.44
CA GLU A 239 3.47 -11.74 -19.28
C GLU A 239 3.57 -10.38 -19.97
N HIS A 240 4.46 -9.54 -19.46
CA HIS A 240 4.66 -8.19 -19.97
C HIS A 240 5.51 -8.23 -21.25
N PRO A 241 5.16 -7.50 -22.32
CA PRO A 241 5.85 -7.58 -23.60
C PRO A 241 7.36 -7.29 -23.54
N VAL A 242 7.76 -6.37 -22.65
CA VAL A 242 9.16 -5.95 -22.47
C VAL A 242 9.89 -6.76 -21.39
N VAL A 243 9.36 -6.77 -20.16
CA VAL A 243 10.05 -7.35 -19.00
C VAL A 243 9.80 -8.84 -18.80
N GLY A 244 8.90 -9.44 -19.59
CA GLY A 244 8.52 -10.84 -19.48
C GLY A 244 7.66 -11.11 -18.25
N LYS A 245 7.98 -12.15 -17.49
CA LYS A 245 7.17 -12.56 -16.34
C LYS A 245 7.22 -11.49 -15.24
N VAL A 246 6.04 -11.07 -14.78
CA VAL A 246 5.88 -10.13 -13.68
C VAL A 246 5.33 -10.88 -12.46
N THR A 247 5.93 -10.67 -11.29
CA THR A 247 5.43 -11.23 -10.02
C THR A 247 5.41 -10.14 -8.96
N ALA A 248 4.59 -10.35 -7.93
CA ALA A 248 4.47 -9.42 -6.83
C ALA A 248 4.38 -10.15 -5.49
N THR A 249 4.85 -9.47 -4.46
CA THR A 249 4.76 -9.91 -3.07
C THR A 249 3.73 -9.07 -2.34
N LEU A 250 2.87 -9.74 -1.56
CA LEU A 250 1.85 -9.09 -0.73
C LEU A 250 2.08 -9.45 0.73
N VAL A 251 2.02 -8.45 1.59
CA VAL A 251 1.92 -8.64 3.04
C VAL A 251 0.54 -8.20 3.49
N VAL A 252 -0.12 -9.03 4.27
CA VAL A 252 -1.51 -8.82 4.71
C VAL A 252 -1.57 -8.83 6.24
N SER A 253 -2.26 -7.86 6.81
CA SER A 253 -2.52 -7.78 8.25
C SER A 253 -3.97 -7.39 8.52
N GLU A 254 -4.59 -8.06 9.50
CA GLU A 254 -5.81 -7.57 10.14
C GLU A 254 -5.40 -6.70 11.33
N ARG A 255 -5.95 -5.49 11.41
CA ARG A 255 -5.64 -4.53 12.45
C ARG A 255 -6.10 -5.03 13.81
N THR A 256 -5.22 -4.93 14.80
CA THR A 256 -5.59 -5.16 16.19
C THR A 256 -6.30 -3.91 16.75
N PRO A 257 -7.45 -4.04 17.44
CA PRO A 257 -8.11 -2.88 18.06
C PRO A 257 -7.15 -2.05 18.93
N GLY A 258 -7.09 -0.74 18.70
CA GLY A 258 -6.18 0.18 19.41
C GLY A 258 -4.71 0.19 18.94
N GLU A 259 -4.36 -0.56 17.88
CA GLU A 259 -3.09 -0.45 17.18
C GLU A 259 -2.97 0.93 16.51
N SER A 260 -1.82 1.60 16.65
CA SER A 260 -1.62 2.89 15.99
C SER A 260 -1.43 2.68 14.48
N LEU A 261 -1.65 3.73 13.69
CA LEU A 261 -1.42 3.65 12.25
C LEU A 261 0.06 3.39 11.97
N GLU A 262 0.93 4.10 12.68
CA GLU A 262 2.38 4.01 12.56
C GLU A 262 2.90 2.60 12.84
N ASP A 263 2.43 1.97 13.93
CA ASP A 263 2.84 0.61 14.29
C ASP A 263 2.35 -0.41 13.25
N TRP A 264 1.10 -0.26 12.79
CA TRP A 264 0.49 -1.18 11.84
C TRP A 264 1.19 -1.12 10.47
N MET A 265 1.52 0.09 10.02
CA MET A 265 2.28 0.32 8.79
C MET A 265 3.71 -0.22 8.90
N ALA A 266 4.42 0.09 9.98
CA ALA A 266 5.80 -0.38 10.18
C ALA A 266 5.91 -1.90 10.15
N LEU A 267 4.94 -2.61 10.75
CA LEU A 267 4.86 -4.08 10.71
C LEU A 267 4.73 -4.61 9.29
N LEU A 268 3.86 -3.99 8.47
CA LEU A 268 3.64 -4.40 7.08
C LEU A 268 4.88 -4.13 6.22
N GLU A 269 5.51 -2.98 6.40
CA GLU A 269 6.72 -2.57 5.67
C GLU A 269 7.92 -3.48 5.98
N GLU A 270 8.19 -3.77 7.26
CA GLU A 270 9.30 -4.66 7.67
C GLU A 270 9.12 -6.07 7.09
N ALA A 271 7.90 -6.58 7.15
CA ALA A 271 7.59 -7.89 6.59
C ALA A 271 7.68 -7.92 5.06
N LEU A 272 7.37 -6.81 4.39
CA LEU A 272 7.46 -6.69 2.94
C LEU A 272 8.92 -6.70 2.51
N GLU A 273 9.76 -5.90 3.16
CA GLU A 273 11.21 -5.87 2.92
C GLU A 273 11.83 -7.25 3.09
N SER A 274 11.51 -7.93 4.19
CA SER A 274 11.96 -9.31 4.45
C SER A 274 11.48 -10.30 3.37
N SER A 275 10.24 -10.16 2.91
CA SER A 275 9.65 -11.06 1.91
C SER A 275 10.25 -10.86 0.51
N LEU A 276 10.56 -9.61 0.14
CA LEU A 276 11.27 -9.28 -1.10
C LEU A 276 12.71 -9.81 -1.06
N ALA A 277 13.40 -9.66 0.07
CA ALA A 277 14.76 -10.19 0.25
C ALA A 277 14.81 -11.74 0.18
N ASN A 278 13.72 -12.42 0.53
CA ASN A 278 13.58 -13.87 0.51
C ASN A 278 13.08 -14.44 -0.84
N GLY A 279 13.16 -13.66 -1.92
CA GLY A 279 12.88 -14.13 -3.29
C GLY A 279 11.49 -13.80 -3.82
N GLY A 280 10.64 -13.15 -3.02
CA GLY A 280 9.35 -12.60 -3.45
C GLY A 280 8.30 -13.64 -3.89
N ASN A 281 7.39 -13.21 -4.76
CA ASN A 281 6.26 -13.98 -5.31
C ASN A 281 5.46 -14.77 -4.28
N GLN A 282 5.05 -14.11 -3.20
CA GLN A 282 4.35 -14.74 -2.08
C GLN A 282 3.31 -13.82 -1.45
N VAL A 283 2.35 -14.44 -0.75
CA VAL A 283 1.46 -13.75 0.19
C VAL A 283 1.89 -14.13 1.60
N VAL A 284 2.25 -13.13 2.39
CA VAL A 284 2.62 -13.31 3.79
C VAL A 284 1.55 -12.67 4.66
N GLN A 285 1.03 -13.43 5.61
CA GLN A 285 0.25 -12.83 6.69
C GLN A 285 1.20 -12.39 7.80
N VAL A 286 0.96 -11.18 8.30
CA VAL A 286 1.50 -10.73 9.58
C VAL A 286 0.32 -10.42 10.47
N ALA A 287 0.34 -10.95 11.68
CA ALA A 287 -0.62 -10.52 12.68
C ALA A 287 -0.08 -9.25 13.30
N GLY A 288 -0.93 -8.24 13.45
CA GLY A 288 -0.70 -7.14 14.38
C GLY A 288 -0.20 -7.76 15.68
N VAL A 289 1.08 -7.54 15.95
CA VAL A 289 1.65 -8.04 17.18
C VAL A 289 1.15 -7.05 18.23
N LEU A 290 0.21 -7.44 19.10
CA LEU A 290 0.22 -6.84 20.43
C LEU A 290 1.63 -7.04 20.92
N PRO A 291 2.49 -6.01 21.01
CA PRO A 291 3.93 -6.15 20.89
C PRO A 291 4.43 -7.36 21.67
N SER A 292 4.58 -8.49 20.98
CA SER A 292 5.41 -9.63 21.37
C SER A 292 6.86 -9.26 21.16
N ALA A 293 7.10 -8.10 20.53
CA ALA A 293 8.23 -7.23 20.74
C ALA A 293 7.79 -5.96 21.48
N LEU A 294 7.36 -6.08 22.74
CA LEU A 294 8.07 -5.26 23.71
C LEU A 294 9.44 -5.86 23.70
N ASP A 295 10.34 -5.25 22.93
CA ASP A 295 11.74 -5.51 23.10
C ASP A 295 11.98 -5.52 24.61
N ALA A 296 12.57 -6.59 25.17
CA ALA A 296 12.80 -6.65 26.60
C ALA A 296 13.54 -5.39 27.09
N GLY A 297 14.24 -4.72 26.17
CA GLY A 297 14.86 -3.40 26.31
C GLY A 297 13.92 -2.19 26.47
N LEU A 298 12.66 -2.20 26.00
CA LEU A 298 11.69 -1.10 26.21
C LEU A 298 11.14 -1.10 27.63
N LEU A 299 10.93 -2.30 28.18
CA LEU A 299 10.58 -2.48 29.58
C LEU A 299 11.81 -2.46 30.49
N GLU A 300 13.02 -2.26 29.96
CA GLU A 300 14.23 -2.21 30.76
C GLU A 300 14.41 -0.81 31.38
N TRP A 301 14.63 -0.77 32.69
CA TRP A 301 14.90 0.49 33.37
C TRP A 301 16.26 1.04 32.94
N ARG A 302 16.29 2.32 32.54
CA ARG A 302 17.51 3.02 32.13
C ARG A 302 17.73 4.25 33.02
N PRO A 303 18.98 4.69 33.24
CA PRO A 303 19.27 5.83 34.12
C PRO A 303 18.52 7.12 33.77
N PHE A 304 18.19 7.34 32.49
CA PHE A 304 17.45 8.53 32.06
C PHE A 304 15.93 8.46 32.30
N HIS A 305 15.39 7.32 32.75
CA HIS A 305 14.00 7.20 33.19
C HIS A 305 13.79 7.69 34.64
N ALA A 306 14.87 8.00 35.37
CA ALA A 306 14.78 8.40 36.76
C ALA A 306 14.13 9.78 36.92
N SER A 307 13.07 9.82 37.72
CA SER A 307 12.40 11.05 38.19
C SER A 307 13.29 11.87 39.11
N GLY A 308 14.25 11.24 39.76
CA GLY A 308 15.05 11.82 40.83
C GLY A 308 14.43 11.61 42.22
N ASN A 309 13.22 11.03 42.30
CA ASN A 309 12.63 10.53 43.54
C ASN A 309 12.82 9.01 43.62
N ARG A 310 13.62 8.56 44.61
CA ARG A 310 13.97 7.14 44.77
C ARG A 310 12.75 6.22 44.97
N GLU A 311 11.68 6.72 45.59
CA GLU A 311 10.48 5.93 45.83
C GLU A 311 9.71 5.69 44.53
N ILE A 312 9.46 6.77 43.77
CA ILE A 312 8.79 6.71 42.45
C ILE A 312 9.62 5.87 41.47
N ASP A 313 10.94 6.09 41.42
CA ASP A 313 11.84 5.32 40.56
C ASP A 313 11.82 3.82 40.87
N GLY A 314 11.74 3.47 42.17
CA GLY A 314 11.59 2.09 42.60
C GLY A 314 10.24 1.48 42.23
N GLN A 315 9.17 2.26 42.28
CA GLN A 315 7.83 1.84 41.84
C GLN A 315 7.76 1.63 40.31
N HIS A 316 8.35 2.53 39.51
CA HIS A 316 8.44 2.37 38.06
C HIS A 316 9.20 1.09 37.66
N GLN A 317 10.36 0.86 38.28
CA GLN A 317 11.16 -0.36 38.04
C GLN A 317 10.35 -1.63 38.32
N GLU A 318 9.56 -1.60 39.41
CA GLU A 318 8.73 -2.73 39.80
C GLU A 318 7.56 -2.95 38.83
N LEU A 319 6.85 -1.90 38.41
CA LEU A 319 5.79 -1.99 37.41
C LEU A 319 6.30 -2.52 36.07
N MET A 320 7.46 -2.03 35.62
CA MET A 320 8.11 -2.53 34.41
C MET A 320 8.52 -4.00 34.55
N ARG A 321 9.03 -4.43 35.72
CA ARG A 321 9.36 -5.83 36.00
C ARG A 321 8.11 -6.72 35.93
N LEU A 322 7.03 -6.31 36.58
CA LEU A 322 5.79 -7.07 36.58
C LEU A 322 5.18 -7.18 35.18
N ALA A 323 5.26 -6.12 34.37
CA ALA A 323 4.84 -6.15 32.97
C ALA A 323 5.68 -7.16 32.16
N ARG A 324 7.01 -7.18 32.32
CA ARG A 324 7.90 -8.15 31.66
C ARG A 324 7.56 -9.59 32.02
N GLU A 325 7.21 -9.86 33.27
CA GLU A 325 6.86 -11.21 33.72
C GLU A 325 5.51 -11.69 33.20
N LEU A 326 4.59 -10.78 32.88
CA LEU A 326 3.26 -11.14 32.38
C LEU A 326 3.27 -11.49 30.88
N LEU A 327 4.11 -10.83 30.08
CA LEU A 327 4.20 -11.01 28.63
C LEU A 327 4.43 -12.45 28.17
N PRO A 328 5.45 -13.20 28.66
CA PRO A 328 5.75 -14.54 28.18
C PRO A 328 4.76 -15.60 28.67
N LEU A 329 3.88 -15.27 29.62
CA LEU A 329 2.88 -16.19 30.18
C LEU A 329 1.56 -16.18 29.40
N SER A 330 1.46 -15.39 28.34
CA SER A 330 0.24 -15.28 27.52
C SER A 330 -0.06 -16.56 26.72
N ASP A 331 0.94 -17.43 26.50
CA ASP A 331 0.77 -18.75 25.87
C ASP A 331 0.91 -19.89 26.89
N GLY A 332 -0.22 -20.52 27.24
CA GLY A 332 -0.24 -21.81 27.96
C GLY A 332 -0.15 -21.75 29.49
N ALA A 333 -0.13 -20.57 30.11
CA ALA A 333 -0.20 -20.46 31.57
C ALA A 333 -1.61 -20.73 32.12
N ASP A 334 -1.66 -21.22 33.36
CA ASP A 334 -2.91 -21.44 34.08
C ASP A 334 -3.68 -20.11 34.29
N PRO A 335 -4.96 -20.00 33.87
CA PRO A 335 -5.73 -18.76 33.97
C PRO A 335 -5.87 -18.20 35.39
N GLN A 336 -5.91 -19.08 36.40
CA GLN A 336 -6.05 -18.67 37.80
C GLN A 336 -4.75 -18.02 38.31
N THR A 337 -3.60 -18.57 37.92
CA THR A 337 -2.27 -17.99 38.20
C THR A 337 -2.11 -16.61 37.55
N LEU A 338 -2.57 -16.45 36.30
CA LEU A 338 -2.55 -15.17 35.60
C LEU A 338 -3.47 -14.13 36.26
N ALA A 339 -4.67 -14.54 36.72
CA ALA A 339 -5.59 -13.65 37.41
C ALA A 339 -4.98 -13.07 38.70
N VAL A 340 -4.29 -13.90 39.50
CA VAL A 340 -3.59 -13.45 40.72
C VAL A 340 -2.48 -12.44 40.40
N ARG A 341 -1.76 -12.64 39.30
CA ARG A 341 -0.72 -11.70 38.85
C ARG A 341 -1.33 -10.36 38.42
N ILE A 342 -2.43 -10.40 37.65
CA ILE A 342 -3.16 -9.21 37.24
C ILE A 342 -3.65 -8.42 38.47
N ASP A 343 -4.20 -9.10 39.48
CA ASP A 343 -4.61 -8.45 40.74
C ASP A 343 -3.45 -7.71 41.41
N SER A 344 -2.29 -8.36 41.54
CA SER A 344 -1.09 -7.76 42.14
C SER A 344 -0.59 -6.54 41.37
N ILE A 345 -0.68 -6.55 40.03
CA ILE A 345 -0.28 -5.40 39.20
C ILE A 345 -1.24 -4.23 39.40
N VAL A 346 -2.55 -4.48 39.44
CA VAL A 346 -3.55 -3.41 39.66
C VAL A 346 -3.39 -2.79 41.04
N GLU A 347 -3.12 -3.58 42.08
CA GLU A 347 -2.83 -3.06 43.42
C GLU A 347 -1.61 -2.15 43.41
N ARG A 348 -0.51 -2.59 42.78
CA ARG A 348 0.74 -1.82 42.71
C ARG A 348 0.60 -0.52 41.91
N LEU A 349 -0.20 -0.56 40.84
CA LEU A 349 -0.53 0.61 40.03
C LEU A 349 -1.25 1.69 40.84
N VAL A 350 -2.25 1.29 41.63
CA VAL A 350 -3.02 2.23 42.48
C VAL A 350 -2.13 2.84 43.55
N GLU A 351 -1.28 2.05 44.21
CA GLU A 351 -0.31 2.56 45.18
C GLU A 351 0.64 3.59 44.56
N HIS A 352 1.17 3.28 43.36
CA HIS A 352 2.11 4.15 42.66
C HIS A 352 1.52 5.53 42.36
N PHE A 353 0.31 5.58 41.78
CA PHE A 353 -0.35 6.86 41.49
C PHE A 353 -0.66 7.69 42.73
N GLN A 354 -0.98 7.04 43.86
CA GLN A 354 -1.16 7.75 45.13
C GLN A 354 0.14 8.38 45.62
N THR A 355 1.25 7.65 45.56
CA THR A 355 2.58 8.16 45.92
C THR A 355 2.97 9.35 45.04
N GLU A 356 2.72 9.24 43.73
CA GLU A 356 3.08 10.26 42.76
C GLU A 356 2.23 11.54 42.89
N GLU A 357 0.90 11.40 42.99
CA GLU A 357 0.02 12.54 43.21
C GLU A 357 0.36 13.29 44.49
N GLN A 358 0.75 12.55 45.55
CA GLN A 358 1.23 13.16 46.79
C GLN A 358 2.54 13.93 46.58
N ALA A 359 3.51 13.34 45.87
CA ALA A 359 4.78 14.00 45.55
C ALA A 359 4.57 15.27 44.70
N LEU A 360 3.67 15.23 43.71
CA LEU A 360 3.30 16.36 42.87
C LEU A 360 2.58 17.46 43.65
N SER A 361 1.68 17.08 44.55
CA SER A 361 1.01 17.99 45.49
C SER A 361 2.04 18.71 46.38
N ASP A 362 2.99 17.97 46.96
CA ASP A 362 4.03 18.53 47.83
C ASP A 362 5.00 19.44 47.05
N ALA A 363 5.23 19.15 45.77
CA ALA A 363 5.99 19.99 44.86
C ALA A 363 5.24 21.27 44.41
N GLY A 364 3.92 21.32 44.55
CA GLY A 364 3.08 22.42 44.08
C GLY A 364 2.93 22.44 42.55
N TYR A 365 2.80 21.26 41.93
CA TYR A 365 2.70 21.12 40.48
C TYR A 365 1.38 21.75 39.94
N PRO A 366 1.45 22.70 38.99
CA PRO A 366 0.27 23.45 38.52
C PRO A 366 -0.84 22.61 37.89
N ASP A 367 -0.47 21.51 37.21
CA ASP A 367 -1.40 20.67 36.44
C ASP A 367 -1.80 19.38 37.17
N LEU A 368 -1.68 19.34 38.51
CA LEU A 368 -1.99 18.16 39.33
C LEU A 368 -3.39 17.59 39.07
N GLU A 369 -4.42 18.44 38.98
CA GLU A 369 -5.80 17.98 38.72
C GLU A 369 -5.95 17.30 37.36
N LYS A 370 -5.22 17.79 36.34
CA LYS A 370 -5.21 17.20 35.01
C LYS A 370 -4.51 15.84 35.05
N HIS A 371 -3.38 15.76 35.75
CA HIS A 371 -2.61 14.52 35.94
C HIS A 371 -3.42 13.44 36.67
N ALA A 372 -4.04 13.79 37.81
CA ALA A 372 -4.88 12.87 38.58
C ALA A 372 -6.08 12.32 37.76
N LYS A 373 -6.56 13.08 36.76
CA LYS A 373 -7.60 12.60 35.85
C LYS A 373 -7.08 11.51 34.90
N ILE A 374 -5.83 11.61 34.45
CA ILE A 374 -5.17 10.56 33.64
C ILE A 374 -5.08 9.27 34.46
N HIS A 375 -4.60 9.36 35.71
CA HIS A 375 -4.53 8.22 36.63
C HIS A 375 -5.88 7.56 36.84
N LYS A 376 -6.92 8.36 37.10
CA LYS A 376 -8.28 7.85 37.28
C LYS A 376 -8.77 7.05 36.07
N ASN A 377 -8.43 7.48 34.85
CA ASN A 377 -8.78 6.76 33.63
C ASN A 377 -7.99 5.44 33.50
N LEU A 378 -6.68 5.47 33.74
CA LEU A 378 -5.82 4.29 33.68
C LEU A 378 -6.23 3.23 34.70
N VAL A 379 -6.49 3.64 35.95
CA VAL A 379 -7.01 2.75 37.00
C VAL A 379 -8.37 2.17 36.61
N GLY A 380 -9.29 3.00 36.11
CA GLY A 380 -10.60 2.55 35.63
C GLY A 380 -10.49 1.48 34.54
N LYS A 381 -9.61 1.70 33.56
CA LYS A 381 -9.34 0.76 32.48
C LYS A 381 -8.68 -0.53 32.97
N ALA A 382 -7.72 -0.44 33.90
CA ALA A 382 -7.09 -1.60 34.51
C ALA A 382 -8.13 -2.50 35.22
N PHE A 383 -9.06 -1.92 35.98
CA PHE A 383 -10.15 -2.66 36.60
C PHE A 383 -11.09 -3.30 35.58
N GLN A 384 -11.45 -2.59 34.50
CA GLN A 384 -12.30 -3.13 33.44
C GLN A 384 -11.65 -4.32 32.73
N LEU A 385 -10.36 -4.21 32.37
CA LEU A 385 -9.62 -5.29 31.72
C LEU A 385 -9.44 -6.49 32.64
N LYS A 386 -9.19 -6.26 33.94
CA LYS A 386 -9.13 -7.31 34.95
C LYS A 386 -10.43 -8.12 35.04
N GLU A 387 -11.57 -7.44 35.13
CA GLU A 387 -12.87 -8.12 35.19
C GLU A 387 -13.21 -8.83 33.86
N SER A 388 -12.86 -8.21 32.73
CA SER A 388 -13.02 -8.81 31.40
C SER A 388 -12.12 -10.03 31.17
N TYR A 389 -10.96 -10.08 31.84
CA TYR A 389 -10.12 -11.27 31.82
C TYR A 389 -10.74 -12.41 32.65
N ARG A 390 -11.22 -12.10 33.86
CA ARG A 390 -11.84 -13.08 34.76
C ARG A 390 -13.12 -13.71 34.19
N ASN A 391 -13.88 -12.96 33.41
CA ASN A 391 -15.09 -13.47 32.76
C ASN A 391 -14.83 -14.12 31.39
N GLY A 392 -13.57 -14.16 30.93
CA GLY A 392 -13.17 -14.77 29.65
C GLY A 392 -13.49 -13.94 28.41
N ALA A 393 -13.91 -12.68 28.55
CA ALA A 393 -14.18 -11.80 27.41
C ALA A 393 -12.91 -11.33 26.69
N VAL A 394 -11.78 -11.26 27.41
CA VAL A 394 -10.46 -10.93 26.82
C VAL A 394 -9.38 -11.89 27.31
N GLY A 395 -8.35 -12.10 26.48
CA GLY A 395 -7.14 -12.82 26.87
C GLY A 395 -6.20 -11.96 27.71
N ALA A 396 -5.18 -12.60 28.32
CA ALA A 396 -4.15 -11.90 29.10
C ALA A 396 -3.33 -10.90 28.26
N SER A 397 -3.27 -11.12 26.94
CA SER A 397 -2.63 -10.22 25.99
C SER A 397 -3.25 -8.81 26.00
N ALA A 398 -4.57 -8.68 26.20
CA ALA A 398 -5.22 -7.37 26.30
C ALA A 398 -4.75 -6.59 27.54
N PHE A 399 -4.55 -7.28 28.67
CA PHE A 399 -4.02 -6.66 29.88
C PHE A 399 -2.54 -6.31 29.71
N ALA A 400 -1.75 -7.20 29.11
CA ALA A 400 -0.34 -6.95 28.83
C ALA A 400 -0.12 -5.74 27.90
N SER A 401 -0.97 -5.60 26.87
CA SER A 401 -0.98 -4.45 25.96
C SER A 401 -1.20 -3.13 26.70
N PHE A 402 -2.21 -3.09 27.56
CA PHE A 402 -2.51 -1.91 28.37
C PHE A 402 -1.30 -1.50 29.24
N LEU A 403 -0.65 -2.46 29.91
CA LEU A 403 0.52 -2.18 30.74
C LEU A 403 1.67 -1.59 29.91
N ALA A 404 1.90 -2.15 28.74
CA ALA A 404 3.02 -1.77 27.91
C ALA A 404 2.84 -0.40 27.26
N LYS A 405 1.72 -0.23 26.54
CA LYS A 405 1.48 0.92 25.68
C LYS A 405 0.97 2.10 26.50
N GLU A 406 -0.10 1.91 27.25
CA GLU A 406 -0.79 3.03 27.89
C GLU A 406 -0.15 3.41 29.23
N LEU A 407 0.21 2.40 30.04
CA LEU A 407 0.82 2.66 31.33
C LEU A 407 2.31 3.00 31.21
N ILE A 408 3.11 2.14 30.57
CA ILE A 408 4.56 2.32 30.57
C ILE A 408 4.97 3.34 29.52
N LEU A 409 4.62 3.13 28.25
CA LEU A 409 5.11 3.98 27.16
C LEU A 409 4.48 5.38 27.17
N GLU A 410 3.14 5.47 27.19
CA GLU A 410 2.45 6.76 27.07
C GLU A 410 2.42 7.55 28.39
N HIS A 411 2.39 6.86 29.53
CA HIS A 411 2.30 7.54 30.81
C HIS A 411 3.67 7.64 31.50
N ILE A 412 4.25 6.53 31.97
CA ILE A 412 5.52 6.55 32.74
C ILE A 412 6.69 7.13 31.94
N LEU A 413 6.80 6.79 30.65
CA LEU A 413 7.93 7.21 29.81
C LEU A 413 7.69 8.49 29.02
N LYS A 414 6.48 9.08 29.05
CA LYS A 414 6.18 10.32 28.33
C LYS A 414 5.53 11.37 29.21
N GLU A 415 4.35 11.08 29.76
CA GLU A 415 3.62 12.03 30.61
C GLU A 415 4.40 12.32 31.91
N ASP A 416 4.95 11.30 32.56
CA ASP A 416 5.61 11.47 33.86
C ASP A 416 6.91 12.27 33.78
N LEU A 417 7.61 12.14 32.65
CA LEU A 417 8.81 12.93 32.37
C LEU A 417 8.55 14.44 32.40
N LEU A 418 7.33 14.89 32.11
CA LEU A 418 7.00 16.32 31.98
C LEU A 418 7.10 17.09 33.30
N TYR A 419 6.97 16.42 34.44
CA TYR A 419 7.02 17.08 35.75
C TYR A 419 8.21 16.68 36.62
N PHE A 420 9.11 15.81 36.14
CA PHE A 420 10.39 15.56 36.79
C PHE A 420 11.15 16.85 37.17
N PRO A 421 11.14 17.94 36.35
CA PRO A 421 11.73 19.21 36.76
C PRO A 421 11.08 19.87 37.99
N ALA A 422 9.81 19.57 38.29
CA ALA A 422 9.12 20.09 39.47
C ALA A 422 9.51 19.32 40.75
N ILE A 423 9.71 18.01 40.63
CA ILE A 423 10.14 17.13 41.74
C ILE A 423 11.62 17.37 42.09
N GLN A 424 12.49 17.55 41.09
CA GLN A 424 13.93 17.76 41.29
C GLN A 424 14.29 19.11 41.93
N ARG A 425 13.40 20.11 41.92
CA ARG A 425 13.66 21.44 42.51
C ARG A 425 13.63 21.48 44.04
N LYS A 426 13.14 20.44 44.71
CA LYS A 426 13.03 20.36 46.17
C LYS A 426 13.84 19.22 46.81
N GLY A 427 14.54 18.41 46.01
CA GLY A 427 15.37 17.28 46.46
C GLY A 427 16.79 17.66 46.81
#